data_AF-A0A1R1B5S2-F1
#
_entry.id   AF-A0A1R1B5S2-F1
#
_cell.length_a   1.000
_cell.length_b   1.000
_cell.length_c   1.000
_cell.angle_alpha   90.00
_cell.angle_beta   90.00
_cell.angle_gamma   90.00
#
_symmetry.space_group_name_H-M   'P 1'
#
loop_
_entity.id
_entity.type
_entity.pdbx_description
1 polymer ?
#
loop_
_entity_poly.entity_id
_entity_poly.type
_entity_poly.pdbx_seq_one_letter_code
_entity_poly.pdbx_strand_id
1 'polypeptide(L)'
;MDIIFIRHGQGLHNIDIPDRLNTVNPRLTEKGREQVAKLRSEFSFHQEDVFISSPTLRTIETTNIVTCGLNSAKKYVTPLVGPRMFPIPTNPEALMLKCDIHYPLGMIITDHSDYIVLEKDHPELWKTGINTLSESAFAPLGLRLIRWIKALRVKRVFIITHDGTVTNYRCLLGKDGLTRSDFLGEAGWYKVKI
;
A
#
# COMPACT_ATOMS: atom_id res chain seq x y z
N MET A 1 17.52 6.15 -7.41
CA MET A 1 16.28 6.69 -6.79
C MET A 1 15.91 5.75 -5.66
N ASP A 2 15.26 6.25 -4.61
CA ASP A 2 14.84 5.40 -3.48
C ASP A 2 13.33 5.14 -3.55
N ILE A 3 12.93 3.87 -3.41
CA ILE A 3 11.56 3.48 -3.08
C ILE A 3 11.53 3.11 -1.60
N ILE A 4 10.67 3.74 -0.83
CA ILE A 4 10.44 3.44 0.58
C ILE A 4 9.05 2.85 0.71
N PHE A 5 8.98 1.55 0.98
CA PHE A 5 7.73 0.89 1.32
C PHE A 5 7.39 1.16 2.79
N ILE A 6 6.15 1.46 3.08
CA ILE A 6 5.63 1.68 4.43
C ILE A 6 4.37 0.83 4.58
N ARG A 7 4.31 -0.03 5.59
CA ARG A 7 3.07 -0.68 5.98
C ARG A 7 2.17 0.33 6.67
N HIS A 8 0.87 0.31 6.42
CA HIS A 8 -0.08 1.15 7.16
C HIS A 8 0.07 1.02 8.69
N GLY A 9 -0.32 2.05 9.44
CA GLY A 9 -0.42 1.99 10.91
C GLY A 9 -1.50 1.01 11.37
N GLN A 10 -1.58 0.75 12.68
CA GLN A 10 -2.58 -0.19 13.22
C GLN A 10 -4.01 0.18 12.81
N GLY A 11 -4.65 -0.71 12.06
CA GLY A 11 -6.06 -0.62 11.67
C GLY A 11 -6.99 -1.28 12.68
N LEU A 12 -8.29 -0.94 12.62
CA LEU A 12 -9.33 -1.59 13.44
C LEU A 12 -9.35 -3.12 13.23
N HIS A 13 -8.96 -3.60 12.04
CA HIS A 13 -8.85 -5.03 11.77
C HIS A 13 -7.67 -5.71 12.50
N ASN A 14 -6.84 -4.98 13.25
CA ASN A 14 -5.72 -5.56 13.99
C ASN A 14 -6.04 -5.82 15.47
N ILE A 15 -7.15 -5.31 16.01
CA ILE A 15 -7.42 -5.33 17.47
C ILE A 15 -8.43 -6.40 17.92
N ASP A 16 -9.56 -6.61 17.23
CA ASP A 16 -10.69 -7.41 17.78
C ASP A 16 -10.82 -8.85 17.25
N ILE A 17 -10.38 -9.83 18.01
CA ILE A 17 -10.61 -11.25 17.70
C ILE A 17 -12.05 -11.63 18.10
N PRO A 18 -12.80 -12.44 17.31
CA PRO A 18 -12.37 -13.20 16.14
C PRO A 18 -12.62 -12.53 14.77
N ASP A 19 -13.56 -11.59 14.66
CA ASP A 19 -14.07 -11.12 13.37
C ASP A 19 -13.37 -9.88 12.77
N ARG A 20 -12.30 -9.37 13.40
CA ARG A 20 -11.56 -8.17 12.92
C ARG A 20 -11.20 -8.18 11.44
N LEU A 21 -10.90 -9.34 10.87
CA LEU A 21 -10.48 -9.46 9.46
C LEU A 21 -11.66 -9.39 8.48
N ASN A 22 -12.89 -9.50 8.98
CA ASN A 22 -14.13 -9.39 8.21
C ASN A 22 -14.70 -7.95 8.18
N THR A 23 -14.03 -6.98 8.78
CA THR A 23 -14.41 -5.56 8.68
C THR A 23 -14.08 -5.03 7.29
N VAL A 24 -15.08 -4.50 6.58
CA VAL A 24 -14.89 -3.85 5.28
C VAL A 24 -14.25 -2.48 5.48
N ASN A 25 -13.22 -2.17 4.69
CA ASN A 25 -12.54 -0.86 4.69
C ASN A 25 -12.18 -0.34 6.11
N PRO A 26 -11.44 -1.11 6.93
CA PRO A 26 -11.12 -0.72 8.27
C PRO A 26 -10.24 0.54 8.28
N ARG A 27 -10.59 1.49 9.14
CA ARG A 27 -9.81 2.70 9.42
C ARG A 27 -8.64 2.42 10.37
N LEU A 28 -7.73 3.38 10.49
CA LEU A 28 -6.72 3.43 11.54
C LEU A 28 -7.37 3.61 12.92
N THR A 29 -6.82 2.88 13.89
CA THR A 29 -7.03 3.14 15.32
C THR A 29 -6.30 4.40 15.75
N GLU A 30 -6.56 4.91 16.95
CA GLU A 30 -5.80 6.04 17.50
C GLU A 30 -4.31 5.71 17.64
N LYS A 31 -3.99 4.53 18.19
CA LYS A 31 -2.61 4.01 18.23
C LYS A 31 -1.98 3.94 16.83
N GLY A 32 -2.74 3.55 15.82
CA GLY A 32 -2.30 3.56 14.43
C GLY A 32 -1.96 4.94 13.90
N ARG A 33 -2.75 5.96 14.25
CA ARG A 33 -2.47 7.36 13.89
C ARG A 33 -1.21 7.86 14.58
N GLU A 34 -1.01 7.53 15.86
CA GLU A 34 0.21 7.86 16.60
C GLU A 34 1.46 7.18 16.00
N GLN A 35 1.37 5.90 15.64
CA GLN A 35 2.45 5.17 14.97
C GLN A 35 2.87 5.87 13.66
N VAL A 36 1.91 6.25 12.83
CA VAL A 36 2.17 6.93 11.56
C VAL A 36 2.69 8.35 11.79
N ALA A 37 2.19 9.07 12.79
CA ALA A 37 2.69 10.40 13.14
C ALA A 37 4.19 10.37 13.48
N LYS A 38 4.66 9.32 14.17
CA LYS A 38 6.09 9.14 14.48
C LYS A 38 6.97 8.97 13.24
N LEU A 39 6.45 8.47 12.12
CA LEU A 39 7.20 8.40 10.87
C LEU A 39 7.65 9.77 10.36
N ARG A 40 6.93 10.84 10.72
CA ARG A 40 7.34 12.21 10.38
C ARG A 40 8.58 12.68 11.15
N SER A 41 8.90 12.03 12.27
CA SER A 41 10.15 12.25 12.99
C SER A 41 11.30 11.44 12.39
N GLU A 42 11.00 10.27 11.78
CA GLU A 42 11.99 9.44 11.11
C GLU A 42 12.35 9.96 9.71
N PHE A 43 11.35 10.49 9.00
CA PHE A 43 11.49 11.02 7.65
C PHE A 43 11.18 12.51 7.61
N SER A 44 12.15 13.29 7.14
CA SER A 44 11.88 14.63 6.63
C SER A 44 11.19 14.52 5.27
N PHE A 45 9.86 14.43 5.27
CA PHE A 45 9.05 14.44 4.06
C PHE A 45 9.12 15.82 3.38
N HIS A 46 9.20 15.84 2.05
CA HIS A 46 9.36 17.04 1.24
C HIS A 46 8.34 17.09 0.10
N GLN A 47 8.17 18.26 -0.52
CA GLN A 47 7.19 18.47 -1.61
C GLN A 47 7.56 17.72 -2.89
N GLU A 48 8.85 17.45 -3.08
CA GLU A 48 9.39 16.74 -4.23
C GLU A 48 9.20 15.22 -4.14
N ASP A 49 8.87 14.72 -2.95
CA ASP A 49 8.57 13.31 -2.75
C ASP A 49 7.24 12.94 -3.41
N VAL A 50 7.16 11.70 -3.88
CA VAL A 50 5.94 11.12 -4.44
C VAL A 50 5.39 10.08 -3.49
N PHE A 51 4.08 10.11 -3.24
CA PHE A 51 3.39 9.20 -2.34
C PHE A 51 2.40 8.36 -3.15
N ILE A 52 2.51 7.03 -3.05
CA ILE A 52 1.63 6.07 -3.74
C ILE A 52 0.94 5.24 -2.68
N SER A 53 -0.38 5.36 -2.59
CA SER A 53 -1.19 4.63 -1.63
C SER A 53 -1.88 3.44 -2.26
N SER A 54 -1.96 2.35 -1.51
CA SER A 54 -2.96 1.31 -1.71
C SER A 54 -4.37 1.92 -1.66
N PRO A 55 -5.34 1.37 -2.39
CA PRO A 55 -6.72 1.83 -2.35
C PRO A 55 -7.48 1.25 -1.15
N THR A 56 -6.90 1.28 0.06
CA THR A 56 -7.62 0.93 1.30
C THR A 56 -7.70 2.14 2.21
N LEU A 57 -8.76 2.29 3.00
CA LEU A 57 -8.90 3.47 3.86
C LEU A 57 -7.72 3.67 4.82
N ARG A 58 -7.25 2.61 5.47
CA ARG A 58 -6.08 2.65 6.36
C ARG A 58 -4.78 3.14 5.69
N THR A 59 -4.56 2.83 4.42
CA THR A 59 -3.37 3.29 3.66
C THR A 59 -3.55 4.73 3.17
N ILE A 60 -4.78 5.12 2.79
CA ILE A 60 -5.12 6.51 2.45
C ILE A 60 -4.97 7.41 3.69
N GLU A 61 -5.51 7.00 4.85
CA GLU A 61 -5.34 7.71 6.12
C GLU A 61 -3.86 7.81 6.51
N THR A 62 -3.10 6.71 6.39
CA THR A 62 -1.65 6.72 6.64
C THR A 62 -0.95 7.73 5.75
N THR A 63 -1.24 7.72 4.44
CA THR A 63 -0.66 8.65 3.46
C THR A 63 -1.00 10.10 3.82
N ASN A 64 -2.27 10.38 4.15
CA ASN A 64 -2.70 11.73 4.53
C ASN A 64 -1.99 12.25 5.78
N ILE A 65 -1.73 11.40 6.78
CA ILE A 65 -0.99 11.76 7.99
C ILE A 65 0.47 12.10 7.66
N VAL A 66 1.17 11.27 6.86
CA VAL A 66 2.59 11.53 6.53
C VAL A 66 2.76 12.76 5.63
N THR A 67 1.78 13.06 4.77
CA THR A 67 1.79 14.27 3.94
C THR A 67 1.24 15.51 4.64
N CYS A 68 0.76 15.39 5.88
CA CYS A 68 0.13 16.50 6.60
C CYS A 68 1.14 17.64 6.80
N GLY A 69 0.77 18.86 6.40
CA GLY A 69 1.63 20.04 6.43
C GLY A 69 2.46 20.24 5.15
N LEU A 70 2.37 19.34 4.18
CA LEU A 70 2.85 19.60 2.83
C LEU A 70 1.79 20.37 2.03
N ASN A 71 2.10 21.61 1.64
CA ASN A 71 1.28 22.46 0.77
C ASN A 71 0.77 21.80 -0.53
N SER A 72 1.55 20.93 -1.20
CA SER A 72 1.14 20.30 -2.47
C SER A 72 1.81 18.93 -2.68
N ALA A 73 1.47 17.98 -1.81
CA ALA A 73 2.00 16.62 -1.91
C ALA A 73 1.49 15.89 -3.16
N LYS A 74 2.39 15.25 -3.91
CA LYS A 74 2.05 14.43 -5.07
C LYS A 74 1.55 13.06 -4.62
N LYS A 75 0.23 12.92 -4.49
CA LYS A 75 -0.42 11.69 -4.03
C LYS A 75 -1.04 10.93 -5.19
N TYR A 76 -0.70 9.65 -5.29
CA TYR A 76 -1.26 8.70 -6.24
C TYR A 76 -1.95 7.57 -5.50
N VAL A 77 -2.98 7.00 -6.11
CA VAL A 77 -3.64 5.79 -5.62
C VAL A 77 -3.72 4.78 -6.75
N THR A 78 -3.37 3.54 -6.45
CA THR A 78 -3.35 2.48 -7.46
C THR A 78 -3.59 1.10 -6.86
N PRO A 79 -4.41 0.25 -7.51
CA PRO A 79 -4.59 -1.14 -7.11
C PRO A 79 -3.29 -1.97 -7.17
N LEU A 80 -2.26 -1.51 -7.88
CA LEU A 80 -0.98 -2.19 -7.99
C LEU A 80 -0.18 -2.24 -6.69
N VAL A 81 -0.54 -1.43 -5.70
CA VAL A 81 0.03 -1.52 -4.35
C VAL A 81 -1.02 -1.90 -3.32
N GLY A 82 -2.16 -2.45 -3.76
CA GLY A 82 -3.22 -3.00 -2.92
C GLY A 82 -2.75 -4.19 -2.08
N PRO A 83 -3.62 -4.75 -1.22
CA PRO A 83 -3.30 -5.95 -0.44
C PRO A 83 -2.87 -7.11 -1.34
N ARG A 84 -1.89 -7.87 -0.88
CA ARG A 84 -1.42 -9.10 -1.52
C ARG A 84 -1.05 -10.15 -0.50
N MET A 85 -1.51 -11.39 -0.71
CA MET A 85 -1.14 -12.50 0.14
C MET A 85 0.36 -12.83 -0.01
N PHE A 86 0.99 -13.22 1.10
CA PHE A 86 2.36 -13.70 1.09
C PHE A 86 2.61 -14.76 2.19
N PRO A 87 3.18 -15.93 1.86
CA PRO A 87 3.26 -16.46 0.49
C PRO A 87 1.86 -16.64 -0.13
N ILE A 88 1.78 -16.76 -1.45
CA ILE A 88 0.50 -17.08 -2.12
C ILE A 88 0.08 -18.50 -1.74
N PRO A 89 -1.08 -18.70 -1.09
CA PRO A 89 -1.57 -20.03 -0.74
C PRO A 89 -2.10 -20.77 -1.97
N THR A 90 -2.33 -22.09 -1.84
CA THR A 90 -2.84 -22.93 -2.94
C THR A 90 -4.23 -22.54 -3.45
N ASN A 91 -5.09 -22.02 -2.57
CA ASN A 91 -6.43 -21.54 -2.89
C ASN A 91 -6.63 -20.12 -2.32
N PRO A 92 -6.07 -19.09 -2.97
CA PRO A 92 -6.06 -17.73 -2.43
C PRO A 92 -7.45 -17.09 -2.41
N GLU A 93 -8.33 -17.41 -3.35
CA GLU A 93 -9.70 -16.90 -3.40
C GLU A 93 -10.51 -17.30 -2.16
N ALA A 94 -10.33 -18.53 -1.67
CA ALA A 94 -11.01 -19.02 -0.47
C ALA A 94 -10.53 -18.36 0.83
N LEU A 95 -9.37 -17.69 0.81
CA LEU A 95 -8.76 -17.03 1.97
C LEU A 95 -8.90 -15.50 1.91
N MET A 96 -9.67 -14.97 0.97
CA MET A 96 -9.89 -13.54 0.84
C MET A 96 -10.58 -12.98 2.09
N LEU A 97 -10.01 -11.91 2.62
CA LEU A 97 -10.54 -11.20 3.78
C LEU A 97 -11.26 -9.93 3.34
N LYS A 98 -12.37 -9.60 3.99
CA LYS A 98 -13.15 -8.38 3.66
C LYS A 98 -12.35 -7.10 3.91
N CYS A 99 -11.38 -7.12 4.83
CA CYS A 99 -10.48 -6.00 5.06
C CYS A 99 -9.56 -5.69 3.88
N ASP A 100 -9.38 -6.61 2.94
CA ASP A 100 -8.52 -6.43 1.77
C ASP A 100 -9.28 -5.95 0.54
N ILE A 101 -10.60 -5.80 0.64
CA ILE A 101 -11.42 -5.19 -0.41
C ILE A 101 -11.00 -3.72 -0.53
N HIS A 102 -10.82 -3.26 -1.77
CA HIS A 102 -10.50 -1.87 -2.05
C HIS A 102 -11.64 -0.93 -1.64
N TYR A 103 -11.28 0.27 -1.20
CA TYR A 103 -12.23 1.36 -1.07
C TYR A 103 -12.78 1.68 -2.47
N PRO A 104 -14.10 1.81 -2.64
CA PRO A 104 -14.68 1.93 -3.98
C PRO A 104 -14.10 3.12 -4.74
N LEU A 105 -13.73 2.91 -6.02
CA LEU A 105 -13.10 3.93 -6.85
C LEU A 105 -13.91 5.24 -6.90
N GLY A 106 -15.24 5.16 -7.00
CA GLY A 106 -16.11 6.35 -7.01
C GLY A 106 -16.05 7.15 -5.70
N MET A 107 -15.87 6.47 -4.56
CA MET A 107 -15.68 7.13 -3.27
C MET A 107 -14.28 7.74 -3.16
N ILE A 108 -13.24 7.09 -3.69
CA ILE A 108 -11.90 7.69 -3.75
C ILE A 108 -11.91 8.98 -4.56
N ILE A 109 -12.55 8.98 -5.73
CA ILE A 109 -12.63 10.17 -6.60
C ILE A 109 -13.37 11.32 -5.90
N THR A 110 -14.42 11.00 -5.13
CA THR A 110 -15.26 12.01 -4.45
C THR A 110 -14.62 12.50 -3.14
N ASP A 111 -14.21 11.59 -2.27
CA ASP A 111 -13.77 11.88 -0.89
C ASP A 111 -12.28 12.24 -0.79
N HIS A 112 -11.49 11.86 -1.80
CA HIS A 112 -10.03 12.00 -1.82
C HIS A 112 -9.56 12.60 -3.17
N SER A 113 -10.21 13.70 -3.57
CA SER A 113 -10.02 14.37 -4.86
C SER A 113 -8.62 14.94 -5.08
N ASP A 114 -7.79 15.00 -4.04
CA ASP A 114 -6.39 15.39 -4.10
C ASP A 114 -5.45 14.23 -4.50
N TYR A 115 -5.98 13.02 -4.70
CA TYR A 115 -5.22 11.89 -5.26
C TYR A 115 -5.36 11.82 -6.78
N ILE A 116 -4.24 11.53 -7.44
CA ILE A 116 -4.22 11.12 -8.84
C ILE A 116 -4.46 9.60 -8.90
N VAL A 117 -5.57 9.21 -9.51
CA VAL A 117 -5.95 7.81 -9.69
C VAL A 117 -5.22 7.20 -10.87
N LEU A 118 -4.37 6.20 -10.62
CA LEU A 118 -3.77 5.39 -11.68
C LEU A 118 -4.67 4.20 -12.02
N GLU A 119 -4.49 3.64 -13.22
CA GLU A 119 -5.25 2.47 -13.69
C GLU A 119 -6.78 2.70 -13.71
N LYS A 120 -7.22 3.95 -13.83
CA LYS A 120 -8.65 4.34 -13.78
C LYS A 120 -9.49 3.61 -14.83
N ASP A 121 -8.91 3.34 -16.00
CA ASP A 121 -9.56 2.67 -17.12
C ASP A 121 -9.51 1.13 -17.03
N HIS A 122 -9.05 0.59 -15.89
CA HIS A 122 -8.97 -0.86 -15.63
C HIS A 122 -9.91 -1.27 -14.48
N PRO A 123 -11.24 -1.32 -14.71
CA PRO A 123 -12.23 -1.55 -13.67
C PRO A 123 -12.07 -2.91 -12.97
N GLU A 124 -11.68 -3.95 -13.70
CA GLU A 124 -11.45 -5.28 -13.11
C GLU A 124 -10.27 -5.28 -12.13
N LEU A 125 -9.21 -4.51 -12.42
CA LEU A 125 -8.07 -4.36 -11.51
C LEU A 125 -8.46 -3.56 -10.26
N TRP A 126 -9.34 -2.57 -10.39
CA TRP A 126 -9.91 -1.86 -9.25
C TRP A 126 -10.84 -2.73 -8.39
N LYS A 127 -11.58 -3.65 -9.02
CA LYS A 127 -12.51 -4.57 -8.36
C LYS A 127 -11.80 -5.71 -7.62
N THR A 128 -10.83 -6.35 -8.28
CA THR A 128 -10.20 -7.59 -7.80
C THR A 128 -8.82 -7.36 -7.16
N GLY A 129 -8.13 -6.28 -7.57
CA GLY A 129 -6.80 -5.95 -7.10
C GLY A 129 -5.75 -6.99 -7.47
N ILE A 130 -4.70 -7.03 -6.64
CA ILE A 130 -3.57 -7.94 -6.82
C ILE A 130 -3.53 -9.05 -5.77
N ASN A 131 -4.60 -9.20 -4.97
CA ASN A 131 -4.51 -9.91 -3.70
C ASN A 131 -4.21 -11.41 -3.88
N THR A 132 -4.93 -12.02 -4.81
CA THR A 132 -4.90 -13.46 -5.07
C THR A 132 -4.17 -13.83 -6.36
N LEU A 133 -3.68 -12.85 -7.13
CA LEU A 133 -3.00 -13.12 -8.39
C LEU A 133 -1.82 -14.06 -8.19
N SER A 134 -1.62 -15.01 -9.10
CA SER A 134 -0.39 -15.81 -9.13
C SER A 134 0.84 -14.90 -9.30
N GLU A 135 2.02 -15.41 -8.96
CA GLU A 135 3.28 -14.66 -9.20
C GLU A 135 3.46 -14.30 -10.68
N SER A 136 3.11 -15.22 -11.59
CA SER A 136 3.20 -14.98 -13.04
C SER A 136 2.24 -13.89 -13.53
N ALA A 137 1.07 -13.74 -12.91
CA ALA A 137 0.11 -12.68 -13.22
C ALA A 137 0.51 -11.34 -12.56
N PHE A 138 1.05 -11.37 -11.36
CA PHE A 138 1.47 -10.17 -10.62
C PHE A 138 2.73 -9.54 -11.18
N ALA A 139 3.77 -10.32 -11.49
CA ALA A 139 5.08 -9.84 -11.91
C ALA A 139 5.03 -8.77 -13.04
N PRO A 140 4.31 -8.95 -14.17
CA PRO A 140 4.24 -7.94 -15.22
C PRO A 140 3.58 -6.64 -14.74
N LEU A 141 2.57 -6.71 -13.87
CA LEU A 141 1.89 -5.54 -13.30
C LEU A 141 2.83 -4.79 -12.34
N GLY A 142 3.50 -5.53 -11.46
CA GLY A 142 4.47 -4.97 -10.52
C GLY A 142 5.63 -4.28 -11.25
N LEU A 143 6.18 -4.92 -12.28
CA LEU A 143 7.26 -4.33 -13.11
C LEU A 143 6.78 -3.10 -13.89
N ARG A 144 5.53 -3.07 -14.34
CA ARG A 144 4.94 -1.88 -14.97
C ARG A 144 4.95 -0.70 -14.00
N LEU A 145 4.51 -0.89 -12.75
CA LEU A 145 4.57 0.16 -11.74
C LEU A 145 6.00 0.63 -11.49
N ILE A 146 6.96 -0.29 -11.35
CA ILE A 146 8.37 0.06 -11.13
C ILE A 146 8.93 0.88 -12.30
N ARG A 147 8.62 0.52 -13.55
CA ARG A 147 9.03 1.31 -14.72
C ARG A 147 8.41 2.70 -14.72
N TRP A 148 7.12 2.79 -14.37
CA TRP A 148 6.43 4.07 -14.25
C TRP A 148 7.08 4.95 -13.16
N ILE A 149 7.39 4.40 -11.99
CA ILE A 149 8.10 5.09 -10.90
C ILE A 149 9.47 5.61 -11.38
N LYS A 150 10.25 4.79 -12.09
CA LYS A 150 11.55 5.20 -12.68
C LYS A 150 11.39 6.36 -13.66
N ALA A 151 10.31 6.40 -14.43
CA ALA A 151 10.04 7.46 -15.39
C ALA A 151 9.73 8.82 -14.74
N LEU A 152 9.30 8.85 -13.46
CA LEU A 152 9.04 10.10 -12.73
C LEU A 152 10.31 10.94 -12.49
N ARG A 153 11.50 10.32 -12.53
CA ARG A 153 12.80 10.97 -12.29
C ARG A 153 12.88 11.77 -10.97
N VAL A 154 12.17 11.29 -9.94
CA VAL A 154 12.21 11.86 -8.57
C VAL A 154 13.28 11.19 -7.71
N LYS A 155 13.68 11.84 -6.61
CA LYS A 155 14.69 11.27 -5.70
C LYS A 155 14.13 10.13 -4.86
N ARG A 156 12.92 10.29 -4.31
CA ARG A 156 12.27 9.35 -3.39
C ARG A 156 10.81 9.15 -3.74
N VAL A 157 10.34 7.91 -3.61
CA VAL A 157 8.94 7.53 -3.71
C VAL A 157 8.57 6.73 -2.47
N PHE A 158 7.51 7.14 -1.78
CA PHE A 158 6.92 6.43 -0.65
C PHE A 158 5.74 5.61 -1.13
N ILE A 159 5.76 4.30 -0.90
CA ILE A 159 4.66 3.38 -1.22
C ILE A 159 4.01 2.93 0.08
N ILE A 160 2.80 3.39 0.35
CA ILE A 160 2.04 3.07 1.55
C ILE A 160 1.11 1.88 1.25
N THR A 161 1.40 0.73 1.84
CA THR A 161 0.83 -0.57 1.45
C THR A 161 0.74 -1.55 2.64
N HIS A 162 0.82 -2.85 2.39
CA HIS A 162 0.62 -3.97 3.30
C HIS A 162 1.83 -4.89 3.28
N ASP A 163 2.05 -5.66 4.35
CA ASP A 163 3.24 -6.51 4.50
C ASP A 163 3.44 -7.48 3.34
N GLY A 164 2.38 -8.18 2.94
CA GLY A 164 2.48 -9.13 1.84
C GLY A 164 2.83 -8.44 0.53
N THR A 165 2.28 -7.26 0.26
CA THR A 165 2.63 -6.45 -0.92
C THR A 165 4.08 -5.98 -0.89
N VAL A 166 4.56 -5.47 0.25
CA VAL A 166 5.97 -5.09 0.41
C VAL A 166 6.87 -6.28 0.10
N THR A 167 6.54 -7.45 0.65
CA THR A 167 7.35 -8.66 0.52
C THR A 167 7.37 -9.16 -0.93
N ASN A 168 6.22 -9.16 -1.60
CA ASN A 168 6.12 -9.49 -3.03
C ASN A 168 6.94 -8.54 -3.91
N TYR A 169 6.91 -7.23 -3.66
CA TYR A 169 7.75 -6.28 -4.39
C TYR A 169 9.24 -6.46 -4.09
N ARG A 170 9.62 -6.82 -2.85
CA ARG A 170 11.01 -7.18 -2.53
C ARG A 170 11.47 -8.39 -3.34
N CYS A 171 10.65 -9.44 -3.43
CA CYS A 171 10.92 -10.60 -4.29
C CYS A 171 11.07 -10.21 -5.76
N LEU A 172 10.12 -9.41 -6.28
CA LEU A 172 10.16 -8.92 -7.66
C LEU A 172 11.42 -8.10 -7.99
N LEU A 173 12.01 -7.46 -6.98
CA LEU A 173 13.24 -6.68 -7.08
C LEU A 173 14.51 -7.49 -6.73
N GLY A 174 14.41 -8.82 -6.69
CA GLY A 174 15.55 -9.74 -6.56
C GLY A 174 15.94 -10.09 -5.12
N LYS A 175 15.03 -9.96 -4.15
CA LYS A 175 15.25 -10.50 -2.79
C LYS A 175 14.68 -11.92 -2.68
N ASP A 176 15.54 -12.87 -2.35
CA ASP A 176 15.16 -14.26 -2.17
C ASP A 176 14.98 -14.64 -0.69
N GLY A 177 14.29 -15.74 -0.43
CA GLY A 177 14.19 -16.35 0.91
C GLY A 177 13.28 -15.62 1.91
N LEU A 178 12.47 -14.66 1.47
CA LEU A 178 11.59 -13.91 2.36
C LEU A 178 10.43 -14.78 2.86
N THR A 179 10.08 -14.61 4.15
CA THR A 179 8.95 -15.28 4.79
C THR A 179 8.10 -14.28 5.56
N ARG A 180 7.08 -14.75 6.29
CA ARG A 180 6.27 -13.89 7.15
C ARG A 180 7.03 -13.30 8.33
N SER A 181 8.19 -13.85 8.71
CA SER A 181 9.06 -13.22 9.73
C SER A 181 9.68 -11.91 9.24
N ASP A 182 9.69 -11.67 7.93
CA ASP A 182 10.22 -10.46 7.30
C ASP A 182 9.19 -9.35 7.14
N PHE A 183 7.98 -9.54 7.68
CA PHE A 183 6.93 -8.53 7.71
C PHE A 183 7.37 -7.36 8.62
N LEU A 184 6.99 -6.14 8.22
CA LEU A 184 7.54 -4.93 8.80
C LEU A 184 6.87 -4.54 10.12
N GLY A 185 5.64 -5.03 10.36
CA GLY A 185 4.84 -4.57 11.49
C GLY A 185 4.20 -3.19 11.20
N GLU A 186 3.28 -2.76 12.06
CA GLU A 186 2.48 -1.54 11.83
C GLU A 186 3.38 -0.31 11.74
N ALA A 187 3.15 0.53 10.71
CA ALA A 187 4.01 1.67 10.37
C ALA A 187 5.49 1.30 10.10
N GLY A 188 5.84 0.02 10.01
CA GLY A 188 7.18 -0.41 9.64
C GLY A 188 7.48 -0.07 8.18
N TRP A 189 8.76 0.15 7.87
CA TRP A 189 9.20 0.56 6.53
C TRP A 189 10.41 -0.22 6.02
N TYR A 190 10.58 -0.22 4.70
CA TYR A 190 11.71 -0.85 4.02
C TYR A 190 12.14 -0.05 2.80
N LYS A 191 13.43 0.26 2.71
CA LYS A 191 13.99 1.04 1.60
C LYS A 191 14.66 0.14 0.56
N VAL A 192 14.34 0.38 -0.72
CA VAL A 192 15.02 -0.20 -1.88
C VAL A 192 15.61 0.91 -2.73
N LYS A 193 16.85 0.73 -3.19
CA LYS A 193 17.49 1.61 -4.15
C LYS A 193 17.36 1.01 -5.55
N ILE A 194 16.82 1.77 -6.50
CA ILE A 194 16.60 1.35 -7.90
C ILE A 194 17.05 2.38 -8.94
#